data_AF-A0A843F6K6-F1
#
_entry.id   AF-A0A843F6K6-F1
#
_cell.length_a   1.000
_cell.length_b   1.000
_cell.length_c   1.000
_cell.angle_alpha   90.00
_cell.angle_beta   90.00
_cell.angle_gamma   90.00
#
_symmetry.space_group_name_H-M   'P 1'
#
loop_
_entity.id
_entity.type
_entity.pdbx_description
1 polymer ?
#
loop_
_entity_poly.entity_id
_entity_poly.type
_entity_poly.pdbx_seq_one_letter_code
_entity_poly.pdbx_strand_id
1 'polypeptide(L)'
;MALKSKTPTTGNGLTFKTRGVNDKKKVLIYGNDGTGKSTYAEQYCKDNGLTAVCIDIDDTNFTSIPLVEIDTRTDITTFNSICQVIDLISEDDRFDTIIVDGVTSLIEMLVSKENGLKKYSDRSERFTKILRKIQASGKNIIWIGQADMQVIYNDEHQSNKIVIKINSIVNEKYHCLINKGKYEVETEKIRRMIE
;
A
#
# COMPACT_ATOMS: atom_id res chain seq x y z
N MET A 1 -9.80 -36.12 -21.23
CA MET A 1 -10.54 -35.44 -22.32
C MET A 1 -10.80 -34.01 -21.89
N ALA A 2 -10.05 -33.04 -22.41
CA ALA A 2 -10.18 -31.64 -22.04
C ALA A 2 -11.07 -30.90 -23.06
N LEU A 3 -12.18 -30.33 -22.59
CA LEU A 3 -13.03 -29.41 -23.36
C LEU A 3 -12.28 -28.09 -23.54
N LYS A 4 -11.90 -27.78 -24.78
CA LYS A 4 -11.39 -26.46 -25.17
C LYS A 4 -12.56 -25.47 -25.15
N SER A 5 -12.56 -24.54 -24.20
CA SER A 5 -13.44 -23.37 -24.24
C SER A 5 -13.01 -22.45 -25.39
N LYS A 6 -13.86 -22.31 -26.41
CA LYS A 6 -13.66 -21.36 -27.51
C LYS A 6 -13.98 -19.95 -27.02
N THR A 7 -13.01 -19.05 -27.12
CA THR A 7 -13.21 -17.60 -26.96
C THR A 7 -14.03 -17.07 -28.14
N PRO A 8 -15.03 -16.20 -27.95
CA PRO A 8 -15.73 -15.58 -29.07
C PRO A 8 -14.87 -14.47 -29.68
N THR A 9 -14.56 -14.61 -30.97
CA THR A 9 -13.93 -13.57 -31.79
C THR A 9 -14.98 -12.62 -32.33
N THR A 10 -15.03 -11.39 -31.82
CA THR A 10 -15.77 -10.28 -32.46
C THR A 10 -14.80 -9.38 -33.21
N GLY A 11 -14.79 -9.50 -34.54
CA GLY A 11 -14.83 -8.40 -35.52
C GLY A 11 -13.78 -7.28 -35.55
N ASN A 12 -12.85 -7.17 -34.62
CA ASN A 12 -11.70 -6.26 -34.69
C ASN A 12 -10.60 -6.89 -33.83
N GLY A 13 -9.37 -6.99 -34.34
CA GLY A 13 -8.22 -7.66 -33.72
C GLY A 13 -7.68 -7.03 -32.42
N LEU A 14 -8.57 -6.50 -31.58
CA LEU A 14 -8.28 -6.05 -30.23
C LEU A 14 -8.46 -7.25 -29.28
N THR A 15 -7.36 -7.93 -29.00
CA THR A 15 -7.28 -8.83 -27.84
C THR A 15 -7.30 -7.97 -26.58
N PHE A 16 -8.45 -7.95 -25.89
CA PHE A 16 -8.50 -7.41 -24.55
C PHE A 16 -7.53 -8.22 -23.66
N LYS A 17 -6.51 -7.55 -23.11
CA LYS A 17 -5.69 -8.16 -22.07
C LYS A 17 -6.61 -8.44 -20.89
N THR A 18 -6.94 -9.70 -20.65
CA THR A 18 -7.33 -10.14 -19.32
C THR A 18 -6.16 -9.79 -18.42
N ARG A 19 -6.34 -8.79 -17.56
CA ARG A 19 -5.41 -8.61 -16.44
C ARG A 19 -5.45 -9.94 -15.71
N GLY A 20 -4.32 -10.65 -15.66
CA GLY A 20 -4.23 -11.89 -14.89
C GLY A 20 -4.83 -11.64 -13.51
N VAL A 21 -5.56 -12.62 -13.00
CA VAL A 21 -6.06 -12.60 -11.62
C VAL A 21 -4.82 -12.37 -10.76
N ASN A 22 -4.65 -11.12 -10.29
CA ASN A 22 -3.55 -10.79 -9.40
C ASN A 22 -4.04 -11.25 -8.03
N ASP A 23 -3.58 -12.43 -7.66
CA ASP A 23 -3.90 -13.12 -6.43
C ASP A 23 -3.32 -12.43 -5.19
N LYS A 24 -2.40 -11.48 -5.39
CA LYS A 24 -1.77 -10.76 -4.30
C LYS A 24 -2.74 -9.79 -3.63
N LYS A 25 -2.77 -9.86 -2.30
CA LYS A 25 -3.48 -8.91 -1.45
C LYS A 25 -2.79 -7.55 -1.53
N LYS A 26 -3.58 -6.52 -1.77
CA LYS A 26 -3.18 -5.11 -1.81
C LYS A 26 -4.15 -4.37 -0.93
N VAL A 27 -3.78 -4.18 0.31
CA VAL A 27 -4.67 -3.74 1.38
C VAL A 27 -4.32 -2.30 1.75
N LEU A 28 -5.33 -1.47 2.00
CA LEU A 28 -5.17 -0.19 2.69
C LEU A 28 -5.90 -0.27 4.03
N ILE A 29 -5.17 -0.03 5.12
CA ILE A 29 -5.71 0.13 6.46
C ILE A 29 -5.45 1.58 6.86
N TYR A 30 -6.48 2.30 7.30
CA TYR A 30 -6.30 3.70 7.63
C TYR A 30 -7.27 4.17 8.71
N GLY A 31 -7.00 5.30 9.32
CA GLY A 31 -7.77 5.84 10.43
C GLY A 31 -6.97 6.86 11.24
N ASN A 32 -7.61 7.48 12.22
CA ASN A 32 -6.94 8.44 13.12
C ASN A 32 -5.86 7.78 13.99
N ASP A 33 -5.04 8.59 14.66
CA ASP A 33 -4.09 8.11 15.64
C ASP A 33 -4.76 7.33 16.77
N GLY A 34 -4.07 6.29 17.23
CA GLY A 34 -4.55 5.44 18.31
C GLY A 34 -5.73 4.53 17.96
N THR A 35 -6.22 4.49 16.71
CA THR A 35 -7.38 3.66 16.30
C THR A 35 -7.06 2.16 16.10
N GLY A 36 -5.85 1.72 16.43
CA GLY A 36 -5.47 0.30 16.36
C GLY A 36 -5.12 -0.19 14.95
N LYS A 37 -4.68 0.69 14.04
CA LYS A 37 -4.32 0.36 12.65
C LYS A 37 -3.29 -0.78 12.56
N SER A 38 -2.15 -0.64 13.25
CA SER A 38 -1.07 -1.64 13.26
C SER A 38 -1.53 -2.95 13.93
N THR A 39 -2.32 -2.87 15.01
CA THR A 39 -2.95 -4.04 15.65
C THR A 39 -3.86 -4.80 14.68
N TYR A 40 -4.69 -4.08 13.93
CA TYR A 40 -5.56 -4.69 12.93
C TYR A 40 -4.75 -5.29 11.76
N ALA A 41 -3.66 -4.64 11.34
CA ALA A 41 -2.78 -5.20 10.33
C ALA A 41 -2.14 -6.53 10.78
N GLU A 42 -1.72 -6.65 12.04
CA GLU A 42 -1.25 -7.93 12.59
C GLU A 42 -2.33 -9.01 12.55
N GLN A 43 -3.54 -8.65 13.02
CA GLN A 43 -4.67 -9.59 13.02
C GLN A 43 -5.03 -10.02 11.61
N TYR A 44 -5.06 -9.08 10.67
CA TYR A 44 -5.31 -9.34 9.25
C TYR A 44 -4.29 -10.33 8.68
N CYS A 45 -2.99 -10.15 8.98
CA CYS A 45 -1.96 -11.09 8.55
C CYS A 45 -2.19 -12.49 9.12
N LYS A 46 -2.52 -12.61 10.42
CA LYS A 46 -2.83 -13.90 11.07
C LYS A 46 -4.03 -14.60 10.42
N ASP A 47 -5.12 -13.87 10.22
CA ASP A 47 -6.37 -14.41 9.67
C ASP A 47 -6.22 -14.87 8.21
N ASN A 48 -5.29 -14.27 7.47
CA ASN A 48 -5.03 -14.59 6.07
C ASN A 48 -3.77 -15.45 5.86
N GLY A 49 -3.13 -15.92 6.93
CA GLY A 49 -1.92 -16.75 6.85
C GLY A 49 -0.73 -16.06 6.18
N LEU A 50 -0.60 -14.74 6.34
CA LEU A 50 0.45 -13.92 5.73
C LEU A 50 1.66 -13.81 6.64
N THR A 51 2.85 -13.98 6.07
CA THR A 51 4.13 -13.76 6.78
C THR A 51 4.70 -12.41 6.36
N ALA A 52 4.55 -11.42 7.23
CA ALA A 52 4.83 -10.02 6.93
C ALA A 52 6.14 -9.50 7.53
N VAL A 53 6.65 -8.43 6.93
CA VAL A 53 7.68 -7.55 7.46
C VAL A 53 7.23 -6.10 7.29
N CYS A 54 7.48 -5.26 8.28
CA CYS A 54 7.04 -3.87 8.29
C CYS A 54 8.22 -2.91 8.04
N ILE A 55 8.05 -2.03 7.05
CA ILE A 55 8.85 -0.81 6.92
C ILE A 55 8.17 0.23 7.80
N ASP A 56 8.74 0.47 8.97
CA ASP A 56 8.12 1.30 10.00
C ASP A 56 8.59 2.76 9.87
N ILE A 57 7.68 3.64 9.47
CA ILE A 57 7.93 5.07 9.29
C ILE A 57 7.42 5.87 10.51
N ASP A 58 6.36 5.40 11.15
CA ASP A 58 5.65 6.10 12.24
C ASP A 58 6.04 5.62 13.65
N ASP A 59 7.11 4.81 13.77
CA ASP A 59 7.62 4.26 15.04
C ASP A 59 6.53 3.54 15.83
N THR A 60 6.01 2.46 15.22
CA THR A 60 4.85 1.74 15.71
C THR A 60 5.25 0.49 16.49
N ASN A 61 4.50 0.23 17.56
CA ASN A 61 4.74 -0.92 18.43
C ASN A 61 4.06 -2.21 17.89
N PHE A 62 4.45 -2.66 16.70
CA PHE A 62 4.16 -4.04 16.29
C PHE A 62 4.78 -5.01 17.31
N THR A 63 4.03 -6.04 17.67
CA THR A 63 4.42 -7.01 18.70
C THR A 63 4.98 -8.30 18.11
N SER A 64 4.55 -8.65 16.89
CA SER A 64 4.84 -9.94 16.26
C SER A 64 5.39 -9.83 14.85
N ILE A 65 5.28 -8.66 14.22
CA ILE A 65 5.81 -8.41 12.88
C ILE A 65 7.22 -7.81 13.00
N PRO A 66 8.23 -8.38 12.32
CA PRO A 66 9.57 -7.79 12.30
C PRO A 66 9.54 -6.41 11.65
N LEU A 67 10.23 -5.47 12.30
CA LEU A 67 10.37 -4.10 11.85
C LEU A 67 11.68 -3.91 11.11
N VAL A 68 11.65 -3.10 10.06
CA VAL A 68 12.84 -2.63 9.34
C VAL A 68 12.90 -1.13 9.46
N GLU A 69 13.93 -0.65 10.14
CA GLU A 69 14.24 0.77 10.23
C GLU A 69 14.77 1.29 8.90
N ILE A 70 14.46 2.55 8.61
CA ILE A 70 14.97 3.25 7.44
C ILE A 70 15.75 4.49 7.85
N ASP A 71 16.73 4.86 7.04
CA ASP A 71 17.51 6.09 7.27
C ASP A 71 16.74 7.31 6.74
N THR A 72 16.25 8.13 7.66
CA THR A 72 15.37 9.28 7.36
C THR A 72 16.09 10.63 7.32
N ARG A 73 17.43 10.67 7.32
CA ARG A 73 18.21 11.92 7.46
C ARG A 73 17.96 12.97 6.37
N THR A 74 17.70 12.53 5.14
CA THR A 74 17.37 13.41 4.01
C THR A 74 16.36 12.72 3.11
N ASP A 75 15.61 13.49 2.32
CA ASP A 75 14.64 12.98 1.35
C ASP A 75 15.23 11.95 0.36
N ILE A 76 16.48 12.17 -0.08
CA ILE A 76 17.20 11.23 -0.97
C ILE A 76 17.63 9.98 -0.19
N THR A 77 18.13 10.16 1.04
CA THR A 77 18.52 9.04 1.90
C THR A 77 17.34 8.15 2.24
N THR A 78 16.20 8.74 2.64
CA THR A 78 14.93 8.04 2.90
C THR A 78 14.50 7.26 1.67
N PHE A 79 14.48 7.91 0.50
CA PHE A 79 14.12 7.26 -0.76
C PHE A 79 15.00 6.05 -1.09
N ASN A 80 16.32 6.22 -0.98
CA ASN A 80 17.28 5.15 -1.28
C ASN A 80 17.18 3.99 -0.28
N SER A 81 17.07 4.31 1.01
CA SER A 81 16.94 3.33 2.09
C SER A 81 15.70 2.46 1.89
N ILE A 82 14.55 3.08 1.61
CA ILE A 82 13.31 2.34 1.31
C ILE A 82 13.48 1.44 0.07
N CYS A 83 14.10 1.95 -1.00
CA CYS A 83 14.31 1.14 -2.20
C CYS A 83 15.19 -0.08 -1.93
N GLN A 84 16.26 0.09 -1.15
CA GLN A 84 17.16 -1.00 -0.75
C GLN A 84 16.42 -2.02 0.13
N VAL A 85 15.66 -1.56 1.11
CA VAL A 85 14.86 -2.43 1.99
C VAL A 85 13.84 -3.23 1.18
N ILE A 86 13.15 -2.62 0.21
CA ILE A 86 12.21 -3.33 -0.66
C ILE A 86 12.93 -4.42 -1.45
N ASP A 87 14.11 -4.12 -2.01
CA ASP A 87 14.88 -5.11 -2.79
C ASP A 87 15.29 -6.29 -1.90
N LEU A 88 15.80 -6.03 -0.70
CA LEU A 88 16.15 -7.06 0.28
C LEU A 88 14.96 -7.93 0.68
N ILE A 89 13.80 -7.33 0.97
CA ILE A 89 12.58 -8.09 1.31
C ILE A 89 12.07 -8.90 0.11
N SER A 90 12.19 -8.35 -1.10
CA SER A 90 11.73 -9.01 -2.32
C SER A 90 12.47 -10.33 -2.56
N GLU A 91 13.76 -10.38 -2.25
CA GLU A 91 14.63 -11.55 -2.38
C GLU A 91 14.53 -12.53 -1.20
N ASP A 92 13.89 -12.13 -0.09
CA ASP A 92 13.74 -12.95 1.10
C ASP A 92 12.46 -13.78 1.06
N ASP A 93 12.59 -15.10 0.89
CA ASP A 93 11.48 -16.04 0.83
C ASP A 93 10.77 -16.27 2.18
N ARG A 94 11.34 -15.78 3.30
CA ARG A 94 10.69 -15.84 4.60
C ARG A 94 9.45 -14.96 4.68
N PHE A 95 9.38 -13.92 3.87
CA PHE A 95 8.29 -12.95 3.89
C PHE A 95 7.49 -13.05 2.59
N ASP A 96 6.17 -13.11 2.69
CA ASP A 96 5.26 -13.04 1.54
C ASP A 96 4.57 -11.67 1.45
N THR A 97 4.71 -10.82 2.47
CA THR A 97 3.96 -9.56 2.63
C THR A 97 4.86 -8.42 3.09
N ILE A 98 4.73 -7.26 2.43
CA ILE A 98 5.36 -6.00 2.84
C ILE A 98 4.29 -5.11 3.46
N ILE A 99 4.52 -4.64 4.69
CA ILE A 99 3.76 -3.57 5.32
C ILE A 99 4.55 -2.28 5.20
N VAL A 100 3.88 -1.20 4.79
CA VAL A 100 4.41 0.17 4.88
C VAL A 100 3.55 0.90 5.89
N ASP A 101 4.06 1.08 7.12
CA ASP A 101 3.36 1.80 8.17
C ASP A 101 3.80 3.27 8.22
N GLY A 102 2.84 4.19 8.13
CA GLY A 102 3.10 5.63 8.01
C GLY A 102 3.23 6.15 6.57
N VAL A 103 2.31 5.77 5.69
CA VAL A 103 2.26 6.28 4.29
C VAL A 103 2.21 7.80 4.23
N THR A 104 1.41 8.43 5.10
CA THR A 104 1.27 9.89 5.14
C THR A 104 2.61 10.54 5.45
N SER A 105 3.28 10.09 6.52
CA SER A 105 4.61 10.55 6.92
C SER A 105 5.67 10.28 5.85
N LEU A 106 5.63 9.13 5.19
CA LEU A 106 6.51 8.83 4.06
C LEU A 106 6.36 9.86 2.93
N ILE A 107 5.13 10.22 2.57
CA ILE A 107 4.87 11.23 1.52
C ILE A 107 5.50 12.57 1.90
N GLU A 108 5.47 12.95 3.17
CA GLU A 108 6.08 14.18 3.69
C GLU A 108 7.61 14.12 3.68
N MET A 109 8.20 12.99 4.11
CA MET A 109 9.65 12.79 4.11
C MET A 109 10.28 12.81 2.71
N LEU A 110 9.50 12.54 1.66
CA LEU A 110 9.98 12.57 0.27
C LEU A 110 9.98 13.96 -0.38
N VAL A 111 9.50 15.00 0.32
CA VAL A 111 9.55 16.40 -0.15
C VAL A 111 11.01 16.89 -0.14
N SER A 112 11.53 17.26 -1.31
CA SER A 112 12.91 17.76 -1.41
C SER A 112 13.06 19.20 -0.88
N LYS A 113 14.30 19.60 -0.62
CA LYS A 113 14.67 20.97 -0.22
C LYS A 113 14.59 21.99 -1.36
N GLU A 114 14.17 21.58 -2.56
CA GLU A 114 14.02 22.44 -3.72
C GLU A 114 12.86 23.43 -3.57
N ASN A 115 12.90 24.53 -4.31
CA ASN A 115 11.86 25.57 -4.23
C ASN A 115 10.74 25.36 -5.26
N GLY A 116 9.57 25.94 -4.95
CA GLY A 116 8.43 25.98 -5.87
C GLY A 116 7.84 24.61 -6.19
N LEU A 117 7.50 24.38 -7.47
CA LEU A 117 6.86 23.14 -7.93
C LEU A 117 7.79 21.92 -7.95
N LYS A 118 9.11 22.15 -7.97
CA LYS A 118 10.12 21.09 -8.12
C LYS A 118 10.07 20.09 -6.97
N LYS A 119 9.98 20.55 -5.72
CA LYS A 119 9.86 19.65 -4.54
C LYS A 119 8.68 18.69 -4.59
N TYR A 120 7.57 19.12 -5.17
CA TYR A 120 6.38 18.27 -5.32
C TYR A 120 6.53 17.29 -6.49
N SER A 121 7.25 17.67 -7.54
CA SER A 121 7.63 16.80 -8.65
C SER A 121 8.57 15.70 -8.16
N ASP A 122 9.63 16.06 -7.42
CA ASP A 122 10.61 15.12 -6.88
C ASP A 122 9.93 14.08 -5.97
N ARG A 123 9.06 14.54 -5.05
CA ARG A 123 8.23 13.67 -4.21
C ARG A 123 7.42 12.69 -5.04
N SER A 124 6.72 13.17 -6.06
CA SER A 124 5.86 12.33 -6.92
C SER A 124 6.67 11.31 -7.72
N GLU A 125 7.84 11.69 -8.21
CA GLU A 125 8.75 10.80 -8.93
C GLU A 125 9.27 9.69 -8.02
N ARG A 126 9.79 10.06 -6.84
CA ARG A 126 10.35 9.13 -5.85
C ARG A 126 9.29 8.16 -5.34
N PHE A 127 8.12 8.66 -4.94
CA PHE A 127 7.03 7.80 -4.53
C PHE A 127 6.60 6.86 -5.65
N THR A 128 6.56 7.33 -6.91
CA THR A 128 6.25 6.47 -8.05
C THR A 128 7.29 5.37 -8.26
N LYS A 129 8.58 5.65 -8.02
CA LYS A 129 9.65 4.63 -8.07
C LYS A 129 9.50 3.61 -6.93
N ILE A 130 9.26 4.07 -5.69
CA ILE A 130 8.97 3.19 -4.54
C ILE A 130 7.79 2.28 -4.85
N LEU A 131 6.67 2.84 -5.31
CA LEU A 131 5.49 2.07 -5.62
C LEU A 131 5.74 1.02 -6.71
N ARG A 132 6.49 1.37 -7.77
CA ARG A 132 6.87 0.43 -8.83
C ARG A 132 7.71 -0.73 -8.29
N LYS A 133 8.67 -0.44 -7.39
CA LYS A 133 9.49 -1.48 -6.75
C LYS A 133 8.63 -2.40 -5.88
N ILE A 134 7.79 -1.85 -5.00
CA ILE A 134 6.88 -2.64 -4.17
C ILE A 134 5.97 -3.52 -5.04
N GLN A 135 5.43 -2.99 -6.15
CA GLN A 135 4.60 -3.78 -7.06
C GLN A 135 5.38 -4.87 -7.81
N ALA A 136 6.66 -4.64 -8.09
CA ALA A 136 7.53 -5.60 -8.75
C ALA A 136 8.06 -6.70 -7.81
N SER A 137 7.99 -6.49 -6.49
CA SER A 137 8.44 -7.46 -5.47
C SER A 137 7.73 -8.82 -5.54
N GLY A 138 6.53 -8.87 -6.14
CA GLY A 138 5.69 -10.08 -6.14
C GLY A 138 5.09 -10.44 -4.78
N LYS A 139 5.32 -9.63 -3.73
CA LYS A 139 4.77 -9.80 -2.39
C LYS A 139 3.35 -9.23 -2.30
N ASN A 140 2.58 -9.65 -1.29
CA ASN A 140 1.40 -8.92 -0.85
C ASN A 140 1.83 -7.56 -0.27
N ILE A 141 0.90 -6.60 -0.27
CA ILE A 141 1.19 -5.23 0.14
C ILE A 141 0.10 -4.76 1.09
N ILE A 142 0.48 -4.28 2.27
CA ILE A 142 -0.40 -3.59 3.21
C ILE A 142 0.12 -2.17 3.38
N TRP A 143 -0.72 -1.21 3.04
CA TRP A 143 -0.47 0.22 3.28
C TRP A 143 -1.18 0.60 4.57
N ILE A 144 -0.48 1.22 5.51
CA ILE A 144 -1.09 1.84 6.68
C ILE A 144 -0.90 3.36 6.59
N GLY A 145 -1.97 4.11 6.77
CA GLY A 145 -1.91 5.57 6.75
C GLY A 145 -2.94 6.23 7.64
N GLN A 146 -2.92 7.56 7.66
CA GLN A 146 -3.81 8.37 8.48
C GLN A 146 -5.19 8.55 7.82
N ALA A 147 -6.10 9.24 8.50
CA ALA A 147 -7.46 9.47 8.01
C ALA A 147 -7.50 10.20 6.64
N ASP A 148 -6.44 10.94 6.29
CA ASP A 148 -6.26 11.61 5.00
C ASP A 148 -6.07 10.67 3.81
N MET A 149 -5.94 9.36 4.07
CA MET A 149 -5.99 8.32 3.05
C MET A 149 -7.38 8.12 2.44
N GLN A 150 -8.43 8.67 3.08
CA GLN A 150 -9.76 8.75 2.50
C GLN A 150 -9.73 9.66 1.27
N VAL A 151 -10.19 9.14 0.12
CA VAL A 151 -10.22 9.93 -1.12
C VAL A 151 -11.45 10.81 -1.13
N ILE A 152 -11.23 12.11 -1.20
CA ILE A 152 -12.25 13.14 -1.32
C ILE A 152 -12.13 13.74 -2.72
N TYR A 153 -13.25 13.74 -3.45
CA TYR A 153 -13.42 14.46 -4.71
C TYR A 153 -14.59 15.41 -4.56
N ASN A 154 -14.31 16.68 -4.27
CA ASN A 154 -15.30 17.74 -4.34
C ASN A 154 -14.69 18.97 -5.03
N ASP A 155 -15.52 19.97 -5.31
CA ASP A 155 -15.11 21.14 -6.10
C ASP A 155 -14.05 22.02 -5.40
N GLU A 156 -13.86 21.85 -4.08
CA GLU A 156 -12.97 22.67 -3.26
C GLU A 156 -11.66 21.96 -2.89
N HIS A 157 -11.68 20.62 -2.80
CA HIS A 157 -10.59 19.80 -2.31
C HIS A 157 -10.40 18.54 -3.15
N GLN A 158 -9.17 18.37 -3.62
CA GLN A 158 -8.71 17.15 -4.27
C GLN A 158 -7.65 16.48 -3.39
N SER A 159 -7.88 15.20 -3.04
CA SER A 159 -6.87 14.41 -2.35
C SER A 159 -5.54 14.38 -3.10
N ASN A 160 -4.44 14.18 -2.35
CA ASN A 160 -3.12 14.03 -2.92
C ASN A 160 -3.12 12.93 -4.00
N LYS A 161 -2.50 13.19 -5.17
CA LYS A 161 -2.41 12.24 -6.29
C LYS A 161 -1.80 10.89 -5.88
N ILE A 162 -0.91 10.88 -4.90
CA ILE A 162 -0.34 9.66 -4.33
C ILE A 162 -1.39 8.84 -3.59
N VAL A 163 -2.19 9.47 -2.73
CA VAL A 163 -3.30 8.84 -2.00
C VAL A 163 -4.32 8.25 -2.98
N ILE A 164 -4.69 9.01 -4.02
CA ILE A 164 -5.57 8.55 -5.10
C ILE A 164 -4.98 7.30 -5.77
N LYS A 165 -3.68 7.31 -6.06
CA LYS A 165 -2.98 6.20 -6.72
C LYS A 165 -3.01 4.94 -5.87
N ILE A 166 -2.71 5.02 -4.57
CA ILE A 166 -2.78 3.89 -3.62
C ILE A 166 -4.20 3.33 -3.60
N ASN A 167 -5.21 4.18 -3.41
CA ASN A 167 -6.62 3.80 -3.39
C ASN A 167 -7.07 3.07 -4.68
N SER A 168 -6.51 3.45 -5.83
CA SER A 168 -6.83 2.83 -7.12
C SER A 168 -6.27 1.41 -7.27
N ILE A 169 -5.15 1.10 -6.62
CA ILE A 169 -4.43 -0.19 -6.79
C ILE A 169 -4.80 -1.24 -5.75
N VAL A 170 -5.28 -0.82 -4.57
CA VAL A 170 -5.66 -1.74 -3.50
C VAL A 170 -6.93 -2.50 -3.87
N ASN A 171 -6.99 -3.79 -3.54
CA ASN A 171 -8.17 -4.63 -3.70
C ASN A 171 -9.00 -4.69 -2.42
N GLU A 172 -8.43 -4.37 -1.26
CA GLU A 172 -9.12 -4.33 0.03
C GLU A 172 -8.87 -3.00 0.75
N LYS A 173 -9.88 -2.47 1.45
CA LYS A 173 -9.79 -1.23 2.22
C LYS A 173 -10.53 -1.34 3.55
N TYR A 174 -9.86 -0.92 4.62
CA TYR A 174 -10.36 -0.96 5.99
C TYR A 174 -10.13 0.38 6.68
N HIS A 175 -11.18 0.87 7.35
CA HIS A 175 -11.16 2.10 8.12
C HIS A 175 -11.26 1.74 9.61
N CYS A 176 -10.19 2.04 10.37
CA CYS A 176 -10.11 1.80 11.80
C CYS A 176 -10.63 3.01 12.56
N LEU A 177 -11.52 2.75 13.52
CA LEU A 177 -12.25 3.76 14.29
C LEU A 177 -12.20 3.42 15.79
N ILE A 178 -12.39 4.44 16.61
CA ILE A 178 -12.74 4.27 18.03
C ILE A 178 -14.12 4.84 18.25
N ASN A 179 -15.06 4.00 18.65
CA ASN A 179 -16.42 4.38 18.98
C ASN A 179 -16.70 4.06 20.44
N LYS A 180 -16.91 5.09 21.25
CA LYS A 180 -17.19 4.95 22.71
C LYS A 180 -16.17 4.04 23.42
N GLY A 181 -14.89 4.19 23.08
CA GLY A 181 -13.78 3.41 23.67
C GLY A 181 -13.64 1.98 23.13
N LYS A 182 -14.38 1.59 22.10
CA LYS A 182 -14.23 0.30 21.41
C LYS A 182 -13.55 0.51 20.06
N TYR A 183 -12.58 -0.34 19.78
CA TYR A 183 -11.95 -0.44 18.47
C TYR A 183 -12.93 -1.08 17.49
N GLU A 184 -13.19 -0.39 16.38
CA GLU A 184 -14.06 -0.84 15.30
C GLU A 184 -13.31 -0.77 13.97
N VAL A 185 -13.62 -1.69 13.06
CA VAL A 185 -13.05 -1.70 11.71
C VAL A 185 -14.17 -1.80 10.70
N GLU A 186 -14.30 -0.76 9.88
CA GLU A 186 -15.26 -0.72 8.77
C GLU A 186 -14.58 -1.21 7.49
N THR A 187 -15.23 -2.12 6.77
CA THR A 187 -14.75 -2.56 5.46
C THR A 187 -15.34 -1.68 4.37
N GLU A 188 -14.50 -0.90 3.69
CA GLU A 188 -14.94 -0.01 2.61
C GLU A 188 -14.91 -0.65 1.23
N LYS A 189 -13.99 -1.60 1.02
CA LYS A 189 -13.77 -2.21 -0.28
C LYS A 189 -13.26 -3.63 -0.08
N ILE A 190 -13.88 -4.56 -0.79
CA ILE A 190 -13.32 -5.89 -1.07
C ILE A 190 -13.60 -6.16 -2.55
N ARG A 191 -12.54 -6.23 -3.36
CA ARG A 191 -12.67 -6.68 -4.75
C ARG A 191 -12.70 -8.21 -4.73
N ARG A 192 -13.90 -8.79 -4.93
CA ARG A 192 -14.05 -10.25 -5.06
C ARG A 192 -13.09 -10.75 -6.13
N MET A 193 -12.20 -11.66 -5.75
CA MET A 193 -11.49 -12.51 -6.68
C MET A 193 -12.54 -13.45 -7.27
N ILE A 194 -12.67 -13.47 -8.59
CA ILE A 194 -13.53 -14.45 -9.25
C ILE A 194 -12.79 -15.78 -9.11
N GLU A 195 -13.34 -16.70 -8.31
CA GLU A 195 -12.92 -18.10 -8.21
C GLU A 195 -13.14 -18.85 -9.53
#